data_AF-A0A0M0LRH2-F1
#
_entry.id   AF-A0A0M0LRH2-F1
#
_cell.length_a   1.000
_cell.length_b   1.000
_cell.length_c   1.000
_cell.angle_alpha   90.00
_cell.angle_beta   90.00
_cell.angle_gamma   90.00
#
_symmetry.space_group_name_H-M   'P 1'
#
loop_
_entity.id
_entity.type
_entity.pdbx_description
1 polymer ?
#
loop_
_entity_poly.entity_id
_entity_poly.type
_entity_poly.pdbx_seq_one_letter_code
_entity_poly.pdbx_strand_id
1 'polypeptide(L)'
;MAGDAAKKTFAQNQRWLNKYLLILLGINAAYLVFRVYFLWSSFSGWHIAGLAYTWTVYVVCMGLFFASAKPKYDEKQTDKLVYGGTALDESGGVLEYTWDMLYVTMFLQLATGFVSDWWWLVHLIPPNVAFYFLWIKVIYPWISRPDPDPVNPMMQQGVKGQKVKYGKAT
;
A
#
# COMPACT_ATOMS: atom_id res chain seq x y z
N MET A 1 -4.25 26.83 19.90
CA MET A 1 -5.01 25.58 20.08
C MET A 1 -4.39 24.44 19.25
N ALA A 2 -3.10 24.16 19.39
CA ALA A 2 -2.40 23.20 18.52
C ALA A 2 -2.66 21.71 18.87
N GLY A 3 -3.12 21.41 20.09
CA GLY A 3 -3.39 20.03 20.53
C GLY A 3 -4.78 19.50 20.18
N ASP A 4 -5.77 20.37 19.99
CA ASP A 4 -7.17 19.93 19.82
C ASP A 4 -7.42 19.31 18.44
N ALA A 5 -6.73 19.81 17.40
CA ALA A 5 -6.78 19.21 16.06
C ALA A 5 -6.18 17.79 16.07
N ALA A 6 -4.99 17.61 16.67
CA ALA A 6 -4.34 16.29 16.77
C ALA A 6 -5.20 15.29 17.55
N LYS A 7 -5.84 15.72 18.65
CA LYS A 7 -6.77 14.88 19.43
C LYS A 7 -8.00 14.47 18.61
N LYS A 8 -8.57 15.40 17.83
CA LYS A 8 -9.71 15.11 16.93
C LYS A 8 -9.33 14.09 15.86
N THR A 9 -8.20 14.26 15.19
CA THR A 9 -7.71 13.33 14.16
C THR A 9 -7.49 11.93 14.74
N PHE A 10 -6.87 11.83 15.91
CA PHE A 10 -6.66 10.54 16.58
C PHE A 10 -7.99 9.84 16.90
N ALA A 11 -8.94 10.56 17.51
CA ALA A 11 -10.25 10.00 17.86
C ALA A 11 -11.04 9.57 16.61
N GLN A 12 -10.95 10.33 15.51
CA GLN A 12 -11.58 10.00 14.25
C GLN A 12 -10.96 8.74 13.62
N ASN A 13 -9.63 8.66 13.58
CA ASN A 13 -8.90 7.50 13.07
C ASN A 13 -9.27 6.22 13.83
N GLN A 14 -9.33 6.29 15.16
CA GLN A 14 -9.72 5.13 15.98
C GLN A 14 -11.15 4.66 15.71
N ARG A 15 -12.08 5.60 15.48
CA ARG A 15 -13.47 5.28 15.10
C ARG A 15 -13.51 4.57 13.74
N TRP A 16 -12.76 5.06 12.76
CA TRP A 16 -12.67 4.44 11.45
C TRP A 16 -12.11 3.02 11.52
N LEU A 17 -10.98 2.83 12.21
CA LEU A 17 -10.36 1.51 12.39
C LEU A 17 -11.32 0.51 13.05
N ASN A 18 -11.96 0.90 14.16
CA ASN A 18 -12.90 0.03 14.87
C ASN A 18 -14.12 -0.30 14.01
N LYS A 19 -14.67 0.68 13.28
CA LYS A 19 -15.79 0.47 12.36
C LYS A 19 -15.43 -0.56 11.29
N TYR A 20 -14.29 -0.41 10.64
CA TYR A 20 -13.89 -1.31 9.56
C TYR A 20 -13.49 -2.70 10.05
N LEU A 21 -12.88 -2.82 11.22
CA LEU A 21 -12.66 -4.13 11.84
C LEU A 21 -13.97 -4.88 12.07
N LEU A 22 -15.01 -4.20 12.55
CA LEU A 22 -16.35 -4.79 12.72
C LEU A 22 -16.97 -5.19 11.39
N ILE A 23 -16.85 -4.34 10.35
CA ILE A 23 -17.37 -4.66 9.02
C ILE A 23 -16.64 -5.88 8.43
N LEU A 24 -15.31 -5.92 8.52
CA LEU A 24 -14.49 -7.05 8.03
C LEU A 24 -14.85 -8.34 8.76
N LEU A 25 -15.03 -8.28 10.08
CA LEU A 25 -15.50 -9.42 10.86
C LEU A 25 -16.89 -9.88 10.40
N GLY A 26 -17.81 -8.93 10.16
CA GLY A 26 -19.14 -9.20 9.65
C GLY A 26 -19.15 -9.88 8.27
N ILE A 27 -18.31 -9.41 7.34
CA ILE A 27 -18.18 -10.01 6.00
C ILE A 27 -17.60 -11.42 6.08
N ASN A 28 -16.56 -11.63 6.90
CA ASN A 28 -15.97 -12.95 7.10
C ASN A 28 -16.98 -13.91 7.75
N ALA A 29 -17.72 -13.46 8.75
CA ALA A 29 -18.77 -14.25 9.38
C ALA A 29 -19.89 -14.59 8.37
N ALA A 30 -20.36 -13.62 7.58
CA ALA A 30 -21.37 -13.84 6.55
C ALA A 30 -20.90 -14.86 5.50
N TYR A 31 -19.65 -14.74 5.05
CA TYR A 31 -19.04 -15.68 4.11
C TYR A 31 -18.97 -17.10 4.68
N LEU A 32 -18.49 -17.25 5.93
CA LEU A 32 -18.40 -18.54 6.59
C LEU A 32 -19.78 -19.17 6.82
N VAL A 33 -20.76 -18.40 7.30
CA VAL A 33 -22.13 -18.88 7.51
C VAL A 33 -22.73 -19.35 6.19
N PHE A 34 -22.64 -18.55 5.13
CA PHE A 34 -23.18 -18.91 3.82
C PHE A 34 -22.52 -20.17 3.28
N ARG A 35 -21.19 -20.28 3.39
CA ARG A 35 -20.42 -21.40 2.86
C ARG A 35 -20.62 -22.70 3.66
N VAL A 36 -20.67 -22.62 4.99
CA VAL A 36 -20.95 -23.79 5.86
C VAL A 36 -22.39 -24.27 5.69
N TYR A 37 -23.35 -23.35 5.55
CA TYR A 37 -24.76 -23.71 5.42
C TYR A 37 -25.13 -24.25 4.04
N PHE A 38 -24.62 -23.66 2.95
CA PHE A 38 -25.00 -24.03 1.59
C PHE A 38 -24.02 -24.96 0.87
N LEU A 39 -22.73 -24.97 1.22
CA LEU A 39 -21.66 -25.62 0.41
C LEU A 39 -20.78 -26.61 1.20
N TRP A 40 -21.26 -27.19 2.29
CA TRP A 40 -20.50 -28.16 3.11
C TRP A 40 -19.88 -29.29 2.25
N SER A 41 -20.61 -29.80 1.26
CA SER A 41 -20.14 -30.91 0.41
C SER A 41 -19.09 -30.51 -0.64
N SER A 42 -18.88 -29.23 -0.91
CA SER A 42 -17.98 -28.73 -1.96
C SER A 42 -16.67 -28.15 -1.40
N PHE A 43 -16.36 -28.48 -0.13
CA PHE A 43 -15.24 -27.91 0.61
C PHE A 43 -13.90 -28.47 0.12
N SER A 44 -13.39 -27.92 -0.98
CA SER A 44 -12.05 -28.19 -1.49
C SER A 44 -11.02 -27.26 -0.86
N GLY A 45 -9.76 -27.72 -0.76
CA GLY A 45 -8.62 -26.93 -0.28
C GLY A 45 -8.40 -25.62 -1.05
N TRP A 46 -8.91 -25.51 -2.27
CA TRP A 46 -8.93 -24.28 -3.06
C TRP A 46 -9.64 -23.12 -2.35
N HIS A 47 -10.73 -23.39 -1.64
CA HIS A 47 -11.47 -22.35 -0.91
C HIS A 47 -10.76 -21.93 0.38
N ILE A 48 -10.02 -22.84 1.01
CA ILE A 48 -9.19 -22.53 2.18
C ILE A 48 -8.02 -21.64 1.77
N ALA A 49 -7.35 -21.98 0.66
CA ALA A 49 -6.31 -21.14 0.08
C ALA A 49 -6.85 -19.75 -0.26
N GLY A 50 -8.07 -19.67 -0.78
CA GLY A 50 -8.71 -18.40 -1.04
C GLY A 50 -9.00 -17.60 0.22
N LEU A 51 -9.63 -18.21 1.21
CA LEU A 51 -9.90 -17.56 2.49
C LEU A 51 -8.61 -17.07 3.18
N ALA A 52 -7.54 -17.85 3.14
CA ALA A 52 -6.24 -17.47 3.69
C ALA A 52 -5.63 -16.27 2.96
N TYR A 53 -5.81 -16.20 1.64
CA TYR A 53 -5.36 -15.05 0.84
C TYR A 53 -6.13 -13.78 1.19
N THR A 54 -7.47 -13.79 1.25
CA THR A 54 -8.23 -12.58 1.61
C THR A 54 -7.88 -12.11 3.02
N TRP A 55 -7.69 -13.05 3.95
CA TRP A 55 -7.20 -12.74 5.29
C TRP A 55 -5.85 -12.03 5.27
N THR A 56 -4.91 -12.53 4.46
CA THR A 56 -3.59 -11.90 4.32
C THR A 56 -3.72 -10.47 3.80
N VAL A 57 -4.57 -10.23 2.79
CA VAL A 57 -4.82 -8.89 2.26
C VAL A 57 -5.43 -7.98 3.33
N TYR A 58 -6.42 -8.44 4.09
CA TYR A 58 -7.01 -7.66 5.18
C TYR A 58 -6.00 -7.30 6.27
N VAL A 59 -5.14 -8.24 6.66
CA VAL A 59 -4.08 -7.98 7.64
C VAL A 59 -3.10 -6.94 7.12
N VAL A 60 -2.69 -7.02 5.85
CA VAL A 60 -1.79 -6.03 5.24
C VAL A 60 -2.44 -4.64 5.18
N CYS A 61 -3.66 -4.53 4.67
CA CYS A 61 -4.39 -3.25 4.58
C CYS A 61 -4.61 -2.63 5.97
N MET A 62 -5.08 -3.42 6.95
CA MET A 62 -5.25 -2.94 8.32
C MET A 62 -3.91 -2.55 8.95
N GLY A 63 -2.84 -3.32 8.71
CA GLY A 63 -1.50 -2.99 9.17
C GLY A 63 -1.01 -1.64 8.65
N LEU A 64 -1.28 -1.33 7.37
CA LEU A 64 -0.97 -0.03 6.78
C LEU A 64 -1.79 1.11 7.42
N PHE A 65 -3.09 0.90 7.66
CA PHE A 65 -3.92 1.90 8.34
C PHE A 65 -3.46 2.14 9.79
N PHE A 66 -3.14 1.09 10.53
CA PHE A 66 -2.58 1.22 11.89
C PHE A 66 -1.24 1.94 11.88
N ALA A 67 -0.35 1.64 10.93
CA ALA A 67 0.93 2.31 10.79
C ALA A 67 0.77 3.80 10.49
N SER A 68 -0.16 4.17 9.60
CA SER A 68 -0.42 5.57 9.24
C SER A 68 -1.21 6.33 10.31
N ALA A 69 -2.00 5.66 11.14
CA ALA A 69 -2.72 6.27 12.26
C ALA A 69 -1.89 6.39 13.55
N LYS A 70 -0.59 6.01 13.56
CA LYS A 70 0.24 6.06 14.77
C LYS A 70 0.38 7.49 15.30
N PRO A 71 -0.05 7.77 16.55
CA PRO A 71 0.16 9.07 17.18
C PRO A 71 1.64 9.29 17.53
N LYS A 72 2.09 10.55 17.51
CA LYS A 72 3.38 10.96 18.08
C LYS A 72 3.15 11.92 19.25
N TYR A 73 3.79 11.61 20.36
CA TYR A 73 3.75 12.37 21.61
C TYR A 73 5.03 13.19 21.75
N ASP A 74 4.96 14.34 22.45
CA ASP A 74 6.13 15.17 22.73
C ASP A 74 7.05 14.45 23.72
N GLU A 75 8.35 14.39 23.42
CA GLU A 75 9.35 13.81 24.33
C GLU A 75 9.59 14.68 25.58
N LYS A 76 9.28 15.98 25.52
CA LYS A 76 9.54 16.94 26.62
C LYS A 76 8.37 17.15 27.57
N GLN A 77 7.15 16.84 27.12
CA GLN A 77 5.93 16.88 27.94
C GLN A 77 5.18 15.57 27.70
N THR A 78 5.39 14.61 28.61
CA THR A 78 4.94 13.21 28.53
C THR A 78 3.47 13.00 28.17
N ASP A 79 2.62 14.03 28.24
CA ASP A 79 1.18 13.94 28.05
C ASP A 79 0.60 14.85 26.95
N LYS A 80 1.46 15.46 26.12
CA LYS A 80 1.02 16.33 25.03
C LYS A 80 1.11 15.63 23.68
N LEU A 81 -0.05 15.29 23.12
CA LEU A 81 -0.18 14.77 21.77
C LEU A 81 0.22 15.86 20.76
N VAL A 82 1.31 15.62 20.02
CA VAL A 82 1.84 16.54 18.99
C VAL A 82 1.27 16.22 17.62
N TYR A 83 1.01 14.93 17.35
CA TYR A 83 0.51 14.46 16.07
C TYR A 83 -0.46 13.29 16.28
N GLY A 84 -1.66 13.38 15.71
CA GLY A 84 -2.73 12.38 15.87
C GLY A 84 -2.68 11.21 14.87
N GLY A 85 -1.65 11.12 14.04
CA GLY A 85 -1.61 10.23 12.88
C GLY A 85 -2.08 10.92 11.60
N THR A 86 -1.86 10.28 10.46
CA THR A 86 -2.41 10.72 9.17
C THR A 86 -3.92 10.53 9.22
N ALA A 87 -4.69 11.56 8.83
CA ALA A 87 -6.15 11.45 8.75
C ALA A 87 -6.50 10.41 7.67
N LEU A 88 -7.11 9.28 8.07
CA LEU A 88 -7.37 8.15 7.16
C LEU A 88 -8.43 8.48 6.08
N ASP A 89 -9.25 9.50 6.35
CA ASP A 89 -10.37 9.96 5.52
C ASP A 89 -9.88 10.80 4.32
N GLU A 90 -9.03 11.79 4.59
CA GLU A 90 -8.60 12.80 3.60
C GLU A 90 -7.20 12.53 3.02
N SER A 91 -6.59 11.40 3.36
CA SER A 91 -5.22 11.09 2.93
C SER A 91 -5.15 10.58 1.49
N GLY A 92 -4.48 11.34 0.63
CA GLY A 92 -4.10 10.89 -0.71
C GLY A 92 -2.87 9.96 -0.74
N GLY A 93 -2.59 9.41 -1.92
CA GLY A 93 -1.41 8.58 -2.17
C GLY A 93 -1.62 7.12 -1.76
N VAL A 94 -0.70 6.54 -0.99
CA VAL A 94 -0.72 5.10 -0.66
C VAL A 94 -1.99 4.69 0.11
N LEU A 95 -2.55 5.58 0.93
CA LEU A 95 -3.76 5.26 1.71
C LEU A 95 -5.01 5.16 0.84
N GLU A 96 -5.11 5.98 -0.21
CA GLU A 96 -6.22 5.91 -1.18
C GLU A 96 -6.22 4.56 -1.90
N TYR A 97 -5.05 4.11 -2.38
CA TYR A 97 -4.90 2.78 -2.95
C TYR A 97 -5.18 1.66 -1.94
N THR A 98 -4.86 1.88 -0.66
CA THR A 98 -5.15 0.90 0.40
C THR A 98 -6.65 0.79 0.64
N TRP A 99 -7.39 1.89 0.57
CA TRP A 99 -8.86 1.89 0.65
C TRP A 99 -9.50 1.18 -0.54
N ASP A 100 -9.05 1.48 -1.76
CA ASP A 100 -9.55 0.80 -2.96
C ASP A 100 -9.31 -0.71 -2.88
N MET A 101 -8.10 -1.11 -2.50
CA MET A 101 -7.76 -2.52 -2.31
C MET A 101 -8.61 -3.19 -1.23
N LEU A 102 -8.92 -2.50 -0.12
CA LEU A 102 -9.80 -3.02 0.92
C LEU A 102 -11.23 -3.23 0.38
N TYR A 103 -11.80 -2.22 -0.28
CA TYR A 103 -13.17 -2.29 -0.79
C TYR A 103 -13.34 -3.33 -1.90
N VAL A 104 -12.39 -3.40 -2.83
CA VAL A 104 -12.38 -4.43 -3.89
C VAL A 104 -12.31 -5.83 -3.27
N THR A 105 -11.45 -6.04 -2.26
CA THR A 105 -11.34 -7.34 -1.59
C THR A 105 -12.62 -7.71 -0.84
N MET A 106 -13.26 -6.74 -0.15
CA MET A 106 -14.56 -6.94 0.50
C MET A 106 -15.65 -7.33 -0.51
N PHE A 107 -15.71 -6.63 -1.64
CA PHE A 107 -16.66 -6.92 -2.70
C PHE A 107 -16.42 -8.30 -3.32
N LEU A 108 -15.18 -8.61 -3.68
CA LEU A 108 -14.84 -9.89 -4.30
C LEU A 108 -15.05 -11.06 -3.34
N GLN A 109 -14.81 -10.90 -2.03
CA GLN A 109 -15.10 -11.94 -1.05
C GLN A 109 -16.60 -12.26 -0.99
N LEU A 110 -17.45 -11.22 -1.00
CA LEU A 110 -18.90 -11.40 -1.06
C LEU A 110 -19.34 -11.99 -2.41
N ALA A 111 -18.82 -11.49 -3.53
CA ALA A 111 -19.13 -12.01 -4.86
C ALA A 111 -18.72 -13.49 -5.02
N THR A 112 -17.58 -13.88 -4.45
CA THR A 112 -17.14 -15.28 -4.43
C THR A 112 -18.08 -16.14 -3.59
N GLY A 113 -18.60 -15.61 -2.48
CA GLY A 113 -19.56 -16.31 -1.62
C GLY A 113 -20.95 -16.48 -2.26
N PHE A 114 -21.48 -15.43 -2.88
CA PHE A 114 -22.88 -15.39 -3.34
C PHE A 114 -23.09 -15.66 -4.84
N VAL A 115 -22.11 -15.37 -5.69
CA VAL A 115 -22.27 -15.43 -7.15
C VAL A 115 -21.61 -16.66 -7.75
N SER A 116 -20.29 -16.78 -7.59
CA SER A 116 -19.51 -17.89 -8.16
C SER A 116 -18.07 -17.89 -7.64
N ASP A 117 -17.50 -19.09 -7.48
CA ASP A 117 -16.10 -19.26 -7.08
C ASP A 117 -15.08 -18.72 -8.09
N TRP A 118 -15.48 -18.47 -9.34
CA TRP A 118 -14.61 -17.96 -10.39
C TRP A 118 -14.17 -16.51 -10.15
N TRP A 119 -14.93 -15.74 -9.36
CA TRP A 119 -14.55 -14.39 -8.93
C TRP A 119 -13.26 -14.36 -8.12
N TRP A 120 -12.84 -15.53 -7.60
CA TRP A 120 -11.54 -15.70 -6.98
C TRP A 120 -10.37 -15.29 -7.89
N LEU A 121 -10.46 -15.55 -9.20
CA LEU A 121 -9.39 -15.23 -10.16
C LEU A 121 -9.14 -13.73 -10.30
N VAL A 122 -10.12 -12.89 -10.00
CA VAL A 122 -9.97 -11.43 -10.05
C VAL A 122 -8.97 -10.93 -9.00
N HIS A 123 -8.83 -11.64 -7.88
CA HIS A 123 -7.80 -11.34 -6.87
C HIS A 123 -6.36 -11.57 -7.36
N LEU A 124 -6.16 -12.26 -8.49
CA LEU A 124 -4.83 -12.39 -9.10
C LEU A 124 -4.42 -11.11 -9.86
N ILE A 125 -5.35 -10.20 -10.16
CA ILE A 125 -5.04 -8.98 -10.91
C ILE A 125 -4.08 -8.06 -10.12
N PRO A 126 -4.36 -7.68 -8.85
CA PRO A 126 -3.45 -6.82 -8.08
C PRO A 126 -2.00 -7.32 -7.98
N PRO A 127 -1.72 -8.60 -7.62
CA PRO A 127 -0.34 -9.09 -7.55
C PRO A 127 0.32 -9.16 -8.94
N ASN A 128 -0.42 -9.47 -10.00
CA ASN A 128 0.11 -9.45 -11.37
C ASN A 128 0.49 -8.04 -11.82
N VAL A 129 -0.34 -7.04 -11.49
CA VAL A 129 -0.03 -5.63 -11.77
C VAL A 129 1.19 -5.17 -10.96
N ALA A 130 1.26 -5.51 -9.67
CA ALA A 130 2.41 -5.19 -8.84
C ALA A 130 3.70 -5.83 -9.38
N PHE A 131 3.63 -7.10 -9.80
CA PHE A 131 4.75 -7.80 -10.43
C PHE A 131 5.18 -7.14 -11.73
N TYR A 132 4.23 -6.74 -12.58
CA TYR A 132 4.52 -5.99 -13.80
C TYR A 132 5.27 -4.69 -13.52
N PHE A 133 4.83 -3.91 -12.53
CA PHE A 133 5.52 -2.67 -12.13
C PHE A 133 6.93 -2.94 -11.58
N LEU A 134 7.10 -3.98 -10.77
CA LEU A 134 8.40 -4.39 -10.25
C LEU A 134 9.34 -4.82 -11.40
N TRP A 135 8.81 -5.55 -12.37
CA TRP A 135 9.55 -5.98 -13.55
C TRP A 135 10.08 -4.77 -14.34
N ILE A 136 9.22 -3.81 -14.69
CA ILE A 136 9.62 -2.66 -15.52
C ILE A 136 10.47 -1.62 -14.77
N LYS A 137 10.30 -1.47 -13.45
CA LYS A 137 10.98 -0.42 -12.66
C LYS A 137 12.28 -0.88 -12.00
N VAL A 138 12.38 -2.16 -11.64
CA VAL A 138 13.51 -2.69 -10.86
C VAL A 138 14.29 -3.69 -11.66
N ILE A 139 13.66 -4.78 -12.11
CA ILE A 139 14.36 -5.91 -12.73
C ILE A 139 14.89 -5.53 -14.11
N TYR A 140 14.03 -5.01 -14.98
CA TYR A 140 14.40 -4.66 -16.35
C TYR A 140 15.52 -3.59 -16.39
N PRO A 141 15.45 -2.48 -15.64
CA PRO A 141 16.55 -1.51 -15.60
C PRO A 141 17.79 -2.01 -14.87
N TRP A 142 17.71 -3.07 -14.08
CA TRP A 142 18.88 -3.70 -13.45
C TRP A 142 19.61 -4.62 -14.43
N ILE A 143 18.87 -5.39 -15.24
CA ILE A 143 19.44 -6.32 -16.23
C ILE A 143 19.86 -5.59 -17.51
N SER A 144 19.14 -4.55 -17.92
CA SER A 144 19.36 -3.83 -19.18
C SER A 144 20.23 -2.58 -19.03
N ARG A 145 21.07 -2.48 -17.99
CA ARG A 145 22.07 -1.41 -17.91
C ARG A 145 23.08 -1.62 -19.04
N PRO A 146 23.27 -0.66 -19.96
CA PRO A 146 24.40 -0.70 -20.87
C PRO A 146 25.68 -0.71 -20.03
N ASP A 147 26.66 -1.53 -20.40
CA ASP A 147 28.00 -1.45 -19.80
C ASP A 147 28.51 -0.01 -19.90
N PRO A 148 29.18 0.52 -18.85
CA PRO A 148 29.74 1.86 -18.92
C PRO A 148 30.68 1.95 -20.12
N ASP A 149 30.39 2.87 -21.05
CA ASP A 149 31.23 3.12 -22.22
C ASP A 149 32.69 3.28 -21.75
N PRO A 150 33.65 2.56 -22.36
CA PRO A 150 35.05 2.70 -21.99
C PRO A 150 35.43 4.17 -22.15
N VAL A 151 35.83 4.79 -21.03
CA VAL A 151 36.27 6.20 -20.97
C VAL A 151 37.37 6.37 -22.01
N ASN A 152 37.03 6.96 -23.16
CA ASN A 152 37.97 7.16 -24.25
C ASN A 152 38.87 8.34 -23.87
N PRO A 153 40.16 8.12 -23.55
CA PRO A 153 41.03 9.17 -22.99
C PRO A 153 41.27 10.35 -23.93
N MET A 154 40.89 10.22 -25.21
CA MET A 154 40.99 11.28 -26.22
C MET A 154 39.98 12.43 -26.02
N MET A 155 38.88 12.22 -25.27
CA MET A 155 37.88 13.28 -25.01
C MET A 155 38.31 14.26 -23.90
N GLN A 156 39.22 13.87 -23.00
CA GLN A 156 39.70 14.74 -21.90
C GLN A 156 40.80 15.73 -22.32
N GLN A 157 41.50 15.46 -23.43
CA GLN A 157 42.59 16.34 -23.87
C GLN A 157 42.11 17.57 -24.65
N GLY A 158 40.93 17.51 -25.31
CA GLY A 158 40.38 18.63 -26.07
C GLY A 158 39.87 19.81 -25.22
N VAL A 159 39.43 19.55 -23.98
CA VAL A 159 38.84 20.58 -23.10
C VAL A 159 39.89 21.40 -22.34
N LYS A 160 41.10 20.84 -22.11
CA LYS A 160 42.15 21.53 -21.33
C LYS A 160 42.90 22.63 -22.11
N GLY A 161 42.71 22.74 -23.44
CA GLY A 161 43.41 23.70 -24.29
C GLY A 161 42.79 25.11 -24.36
N GLN A 162 41.54 25.30 -23.94
CA GLN A 162 40.84 26.59 -24.01
C GLN A 162 40.78 27.26 -22.63
N LYS A 163 41.91 27.80 -22.15
CA LYS A 163 41.90 28.79 -21.08
C LYS A 163 41.82 30.20 -21.68
N VAL A 164 40.62 30.77 -21.62
CA VAL A 164 40.27 32.13 -22.08
C VAL A 164 41.10 33.17 -21.31
N LYS A 165 41.91 33.96 -22.02
CA LYS A 165 42.60 35.16 -21.50
C LYS A 165 41.57 36.27 -21.31
N TYR A 166 41.29 36.67 -20.07
CA TYR A 166 40.64 37.95 -19.79
C TYR A 166 41.68 39.06 -19.78
N GLY A 167 41.61 39.96 -20.77
CA GLY A 167 42.35 41.21 -20.78
C GLY A 167 41.74 42.20 -19.78
N LYS A 168 42.57 42.79 -18.92
CA LYS A 168 42.22 43.96 -18.13
C LYS A 168 42.07 45.16 -19.07
N ALA A 169 40.97 45.89 -18.98
CA ALA A 169 40.88 47.26 -19.45
C ALA A 169 40.47 48.13 -18.25
N THR A 170 41.42 48.97 -17.85
CA THR A 170 41.26 50.24 -17.12
C THR A 170 40.26 51.17 -17.79
#